data_AF-A0A7K0TJR9-F1
#
_entry.id   AF-A0A7K0TJR9-F1
#
_cell.length_a   1.000
_cell.length_b   1.000
_cell.length_c   1.000
_cell.angle_alpha   90.00
_cell.angle_beta   90.00
_cell.angle_gamma   90.00
#
_symmetry.space_group_name_H-M   'P 1'
#
loop_
_entity.id
_entity.type
_entity.pdbx_description
1 polymer ?
#
loop_
_entity_poly.entity_id
_entity_poly.type
_entity_poly.pdbx_seq_one_letter_code
_entity_poly.pdbx_strand_id
1 'polypeptide(L)' 'MTAKKQGEGQIPSFEASRDELAKIVQQLEAGGLTLEESLALWERGEALAAVCQGWLDTTRARLEQAKAPD' A
#
# COMPACT_ATOMS: atom_id res chain seq x y z
N MET A 1 -6.00 -19.01 -20.00
CA MET A 1 -4.73 -18.24 -20.02
C MET A 1 -5.10 -16.78 -20.19
N THR A 2 -5.25 -16.03 -19.10
CA THR A 2 -5.54 -14.59 -19.17
C THR A 2 -4.35 -13.87 -18.58
N ALA A 3 -3.43 -13.50 -19.47
CA ALA A 3 -2.35 -12.58 -19.18
C ALA A 3 -2.94 -11.27 -18.65
N LYS A 4 -2.53 -10.81 -17.47
CA LYS A 4 -2.78 -9.45 -17.01
C LYS A 4 -1.47 -8.65 -17.08
N LYS A 5 -1.35 -7.98 -18.23
CA LYS A 5 -0.66 -6.71 -18.51
C LYS A 5 0.16 -6.15 -17.33
N GLN A 6 1.47 -6.37 -17.38
CA GLN A 6 2.44 -5.50 -16.72
C GLN A 6 2.53 -4.22 -17.56
N GLY A 7 2.23 -3.08 -16.94
CA GLY A 7 2.31 -1.76 -17.57
C GLY A 7 2.79 -0.75 -16.54
N GLU A 8 3.86 -0.05 -16.90
CA GLU A 8 4.43 1.08 -16.16
C GLU A 8 3.33 2.10 -15.80
N GLY A 9 3.30 2.55 -14.54
CA GLY A 9 2.44 3.64 -14.07
C GLY A 9 1.10 3.25 -13.42
N GLN A 10 0.88 1.98 -13.06
CA GLN A 10 -0.35 1.59 -12.33
C GLN A 10 -0.11 1.51 -10.82
N ILE A 11 -0.83 2.35 -10.06
CA ILE A 11 -0.86 2.27 -8.59
C ILE A 11 -1.35 0.86 -8.19
N PRO A 12 -0.63 0.13 -7.33
CA PRO A 12 -1.04 -1.20 -6.88
C PRO A 12 -2.40 -1.16 -6.15
N SER A 13 -3.13 -2.29 -6.19
CA SER A 13 -4.41 -2.39 -5.47
C SER A 13 -4.20 -2.30 -3.96
N PHE A 14 -5.25 -1.91 -3.24
CA PHE A 14 -5.22 -1.82 -1.78
C PHE A 14 -4.73 -3.13 -1.12
N GLU A 15 -5.28 -4.27 -1.53
CA GLU A 15 -4.92 -5.57 -0.95
C GLU A 15 -3.47 -5.94 -1.25
N ALA A 16 -2.99 -5.68 -2.47
CA ALA A 16 -1.60 -5.94 -2.84
C ALA A 16 -0.64 -5.06 -2.03
N SER A 17 -0.93 -3.76 -1.91
CA SER A 17 -0.12 -2.83 -1.11
C SER A 17 -0.12 -3.19 0.37
N ARG A 18 -1.28 -3.56 0.92
CA ARG A 18 -1.42 -3.99 2.32
C ARG A 18 -0.62 -5.27 2.59
N ASP A 19 -0.71 -6.26 1.70
CA ASP A 19 -0.03 -7.54 1.87
C ASP A 19 1.50 -7.40 1.75
N GLU A 20 1.98 -6.50 0.89
CA GLU A 20 3.41 -6.15 0.83
C GLU A 20 3.85 -5.42 2.10
N LEU A 21 3.09 -4.42 2.56
CA LEU A 21 3.38 -3.69 3.78
C LEU A 21 3.47 -4.61 5.01
N ALA A 22 2.54 -5.57 5.13
CA ALA A 22 2.55 -6.54 6.22
C ALA A 22 3.83 -7.40 6.22
N LYS A 23 4.34 -7.78 5.04
CA LYS A 23 5.62 -8.52 4.93
C LYS A 23 6.81 -7.68 5.35
N ILE A 24 6.83 -6.40 4.98
CA ILE A 24 7.89 -5.47 5.37
C ILE A 24 7.92 -5.29 6.88
N VAL A 25 6.75 -5.07 7.51
CA VAL A 25 6.65 -4.98 8.97
C VAL A 25 7.17 -6.26 9.62
N GLN A 26 6.77 -7.43 9.13
CA GLN A 26 7.26 -8.71 9.65
C GLN A 26 8.79 -8.84 9.55
N GLN A 27 9.40 -8.37 8.46
CA GLN A 27 10.87 -8.39 8.30
C GLN A 27 11.56 -7.43 9.27
N LEU A 28 11.04 -6.22 9.44
CA LEU A 28 11.57 -5.25 10.40
C LEU A 28 11.47 -5.77 11.83
N GLU A 29 10.35 -6.38 12.20
CA GLU A 29 10.11 -6.96 13.54
C GLU A 29 10.99 -8.19 13.83
N ALA A 30 11.31 -8.99 12.81
CA ALA A 30 12.21 -10.13 12.96
C ALA A 30 13.64 -9.71 13.34
N GLY A 31 14.05 -8.49 12.96
CA GLY A 31 15.41 -7.99 13.17
C GLY A 31 16.46 -8.74 12.35
N GLY A 32 17.74 -8.58 12.70
CA GLY A 32 18.86 -9.21 11.98
C GLY A 32 19.26 -8.53 10.68
N LEU A 33 18.65 -7.39 10.36
CA LEU A 33 18.98 -6.54 9.23
C LEU A 33 20.08 -5.54 9.62
N THR A 34 20.87 -5.13 8.62
CA THR A 34 21.71 -3.94 8.75
C THR A 34 20.85 -2.68 8.84
N LEU A 35 21.48 -1.57 9.26
CA LEU A 35 20.80 -0.27 9.30
C LEU A 35 20.30 0.16 7.92
N GLU A 36 21.12 -0.03 6.88
CA GLU A 36 20.78 0.35 5.50
C GLU A 36 19.58 -0.45 4.97
N GLU A 37 19.56 -1.77 5.19
CA GLU A 37 18.42 -2.62 4.84
C GLU A 37 17.15 -2.22 5.62
N SER A 38 17.29 -1.90 6.91
CA SER A 38 16.18 -1.46 7.75
C SER A 38 15.58 -0.14 7.25
N LEU A 39 16.43 0.80 6.83
CA LEU A 39 15.99 2.08 6.26
C LEU A 39 15.30 1.89 4.91
N ALA A 40 15.85 1.07 4.02
CA ALA A 40 15.23 0.79 2.72
C ALA A 40 13.84 0.16 2.87
N LEU A 41 13.70 -0.80 3.80
CA LEU A 41 12.41 -1.40 4.12
C LEU A 41 11.42 -0.40 4.72
N TRP A 42 11.89 0.46 5.64
CA TRP A 42 11.06 1.51 6.22
C TRP A 42 10.54 2.48 5.16
N GLU A 43 11.39 3.00 4.28
CA GLU A 43 10.99 3.92 3.21
C GLU A 43 9.96 3.29 2.26
N ARG A 44 10.16 2.02 1.90
CA ARG A 44 9.19 1.26 1.12
C ARG A 44 7.87 1.07 1.87
N GLY A 45 7.94 0.78 3.17
CA GLY A 45 6.78 0.65 4.05
C GLY A 45 5.95 1.94 4.09
N GLU A 46 6.60 3.08 4.27
CA GLU A 46 5.94 4.41 4.26
C GLU A 46 5.26 4.69 2.91
N ALA A 47 5.94 4.38 1.80
CA ALA A 47 5.36 4.55 0.47
C ALA A 47 4.10 3.68 0.27
N LEU A 48 4.10 2.43 0.76
CA LEU A 48 2.93 1.55 0.68
C LEU A 48 1.81 2.01 1.61
N ALA A 49 2.14 2.50 2.81
CA ALA A 49 1.16 3.05 3.74
C ALA A 49 0.44 4.26 3.12
N ALA A 50 1.18 5.16 2.45
CA ALA A 50 0.60 6.29 1.73
C ALA A 50 -0.35 5.85 0.61
N VAL A 51 0.02 4.81 -0.16
CA VAL A 51 -0.87 4.23 -1.19
C VAL A 51 -2.15 3.67 -0.57
N CYS A 52 -2.03 2.88 0.49
CA CYS A 52 -3.19 2.33 1.22
C CYS A 52 -4.11 3.43 1.73
N GLN A 53 -3.55 4.49 2.31
CA GLN A 53 -4.31 5.63 2.81
C GLN A 53 -5.08 6.33 1.68
N GLY A 54 -4.45 6.56 0.52
CA GLY A 54 -5.11 7.15 -0.65
C GLY A 54 -6.32 6.35 -1.15
N TRP A 55 -6.25 5.02 -1.13
CA TRP A 55 -7.39 4.15 -1.45
C TRP A 55 -8.54 4.31 -0.44
N LEU A 56 -8.24 4.36 0.85
CA LEU A 56 -9.23 4.53 1.92
C LEU A 56 -9.90 5.91 1.85
N ASP A 57 -9.13 6.96 1.60
CA ASP A 57 -9.64 8.33 1.48
C ASP A 57 -10.56 8.49 0.28
N THR A 58 -10.17 7.92 -0.88
CA THR A 58 -11.01 7.89 -2.08
C THR A 58 -12.33 7.18 -1.81
N THR A 59 -12.29 6.04 -1.12
CA THR A 59 -13.48 5.26 -0.77
C THR A 59 -14.38 6.04 0.19
N ARG A 60 -13.80 6.67 1.22
CA ARG A 60 -14.53 7.51 2.16
C ARG A 60 -15.21 8.68 1.45
N ALA A 61 -14.50 9.39 0.58
CA ALA A 61 -15.06 10.51 -0.18
C ALA A 61 -16.27 10.11 -1.04
N ARG A 62 -16.23 8.93 -1.65
CA ARG A 62 -17.37 8.38 -2.42
C ARG A 62 -18.58 8.06 -1.54
N LEU A 63 -18.34 7.50 -0.36
CA LEU A 63 -19.41 7.19 0.60
C LEU A 63 -20.09 8.47 1.11
N GLU A 64 -19.32 9.52 1.39
CA GLU A 64 -19.89 10.78 1.85
C GLU A 64 -20.70 11.49 0.76
N GLN A 65 -20.24 11.45 -0.50
CA GLN A 65 -21.02 11.96 -1.64
C GLN A 65 -22.36 11.21 -1.82
N ALA A 66 -22.36 9.89 -1.61
CA ALA A 66 -23.58 9.08 -1.74
C ALA A 66 -24.58 9.29 -0.58
N LYS A 67 -24.15 9.89 0.55
CA LYS A 67 -25.00 10.15 1.72
C LYS A 67 -25.63 11.54 1.73
N ALA A 68 -25.12 12.49 0.95
CA ALA A 68 -25.69 13.82 0.89
C ALA A 68 -27.11 13.74 0.27
N PRO A 69 -28.18 14.15 0.98
CA PRO A 69 -29.50 14.25 0.37
C PRO A 69 -29.49 15.36 -0.67
N ASP A 70 -30.32 15.21 -1.72
CA ASP A 70 -30.54 16.22 -2.76
C ASP A 70 -30.86 17.62 -2.19
#